data_AF-A0AAD6VRI6-F1
#
_entry.id   AF-A0AAD6VRI6-F1
#
_cell.length_a   1.000
_cell.length_b   1.000
_cell.length_c   1.000
_cell.angle_alpha   90.00
_cell.angle_beta   90.00
_cell.angle_gamma   90.00
#
_symmetry.space_group_name_H-M   'P 1'
#
loop_
_entity.id
_entity.type
_entity.pdbx_description
1 polymer ?
#
loop_
_entity_poly.entity_id
_entity_poly.type
_entity_poly.pdbx_seq_one_letter_code
_entity_poly.pdbx_strand_id
1 'polypeptide(L)'
;MSTRAASHKISTHIATIAAQDELGSDDEMLLDPDANTMDSESDVDRTLVDEEGGREEEGADDEVEEEGNDEEEDEDVPPEFANFLRPAATPAAAAPNVFMPPPNTPNMLIPHPRIPGPDLCIEDFCSLYNLDTDICDRFKQHKFKRTTAFKFVEVDELKEMGFLRGEIAELKVAIGVWSQLPLAL
;
A
#
# COMPACT_ATOMS: atom_id res chain seq x y z
N MET A 1 21.29 -34.81 19.39
CA MET A 1 21.92 -33.70 20.14
C MET A 1 22.85 -32.95 19.20
N SER A 2 22.42 -31.82 18.65
CA SER A 2 23.33 -30.88 17.98
C SER A 2 22.69 -29.49 18.04
N THR A 3 23.18 -28.70 18.99
CA THR A 3 22.84 -27.30 19.19
C THR A 3 23.69 -26.45 18.25
N ARG A 4 23.06 -25.65 17.40
CA ARG A 4 23.77 -24.52 16.78
C ARG A 4 22.95 -23.25 16.92
N ALA A 5 23.26 -22.52 17.98
CA ALA A 5 22.95 -21.12 18.14
C ALA A 5 23.74 -20.33 17.10
N ALA A 6 23.07 -19.48 16.34
CA ALA A 6 23.70 -18.44 15.53
C ALA A 6 23.30 -17.08 16.11
N SER A 7 24.33 -16.33 16.44
CA SER A 7 24.34 -15.14 17.28
C SER A 7 24.26 -13.87 16.43
N HIS A 8 23.45 -12.93 16.91
CA HIS A 8 23.50 -11.47 16.75
C HIS A 8 24.58 -10.87 15.84
N LYS A 9 24.15 -10.03 14.89
CA LYS A 9 24.76 -8.70 14.66
C LYS A 9 23.68 -7.67 14.31
N ILE A 10 23.53 -6.73 15.25
CA ILE A 10 22.85 -5.45 15.14
C ILE A 10 23.72 -4.55 14.23
N SER A 11 23.12 -3.84 13.28
CA SER A 11 23.75 -2.63 12.72
C SER A 11 22.69 -1.58 12.42
N THR A 12 22.45 -0.78 13.45
CA THR A 12 21.66 0.44 13.46
C THR A 12 22.39 1.53 12.68
N HIS A 13 21.87 1.95 11.54
CA HIS A 13 22.27 3.21 10.90
C HIS A 13 21.12 4.22 10.98
N ILE A 14 21.07 4.93 12.11
CA ILE A 14 20.35 6.20 12.24
C ILE A 14 21.37 7.28 11.90
N ALA A 15 21.26 7.87 10.71
CA ALA A 15 22.02 9.06 10.35
C ALA A 15 21.14 10.29 10.59
N THR A 16 21.42 10.94 11.72
CA THR A 16 21.02 12.29 12.09
C THR A 16 21.51 13.31 11.05
N ILE A 17 20.61 14.11 10.49
CA ILE A 17 20.97 15.39 9.87
C ILE A 17 20.07 16.45 10.51
N ALA A 18 20.62 17.11 11.52
CA ALA A 18 20.08 18.31 12.11
C ALA A 18 20.87 19.51 11.59
N ALA A 19 20.12 20.49 11.08
CA ALA A 19 20.32 21.94 11.12
C ALA A 19 21.72 22.51 11.41
N GLN A 20 22.21 23.33 10.48
CA GLN A 20 22.80 24.68 10.62
C GLN A 20 22.57 25.35 9.23
N ASP A 21 22.38 26.64 8.99
CA ASP A 21 22.79 27.91 9.59
C ASP A 21 21.99 28.98 8.77
N GLU A 22 21.17 29.85 9.36
CA GLU A 22 21.47 31.26 9.65
C GLU A 22 21.83 32.15 8.41
N LEU A 23 21.26 33.37 8.42
CA LEU A 23 21.60 34.57 7.64
C LEU A 23 21.14 34.56 6.16
N GLY A 24 20.12 35.32 5.75
CA GLY A 24 20.04 36.77 5.93
C GLY A 24 20.50 37.44 4.63
N SER A 25 19.56 37.83 3.78
CA SER A 25 19.73 38.98 2.88
C SER A 25 18.38 39.36 2.29
N ASP A 26 17.75 40.33 2.94
CA ASP A 26 16.83 41.26 2.32
C ASP A 26 17.54 41.94 1.14
N ASP A 27 17.15 41.60 -0.09
CA ASP A 27 17.46 42.42 -1.26
C ASP A 27 16.15 42.66 -2.00
N GLU A 28 15.49 43.74 -1.58
CA GLU A 28 14.42 44.39 -2.32
C GLU A 28 14.98 44.92 -3.64
N MET A 29 14.76 44.17 -4.73
CA MET A 29 14.94 44.68 -6.08
C MET A 29 13.57 45.07 -6.65
N LEU A 30 13.19 46.30 -6.35
CA LEU A 30 12.16 47.09 -7.03
C LEU A 30 12.45 47.17 -8.53
N LEU A 31 11.51 46.65 -9.34
CA LEU A 31 11.16 47.01 -10.74
C LEU A 31 12.27 46.77 -11.81
N ASP A 32 12.02 46.11 -12.94
CA ASP A 32 11.15 46.61 -14.01
C ASP A 32 10.36 45.50 -14.76
N PRO A 33 9.07 45.73 -15.06
CA PRO A 33 8.32 44.97 -16.05
C PRO A 33 8.52 45.59 -17.43
N ASP A 34 9.56 45.19 -18.14
CA ASP A 34 9.69 45.52 -19.56
C ASP A 34 9.77 44.26 -20.44
N ALA A 35 8.91 44.32 -21.44
CA ALA A 35 8.73 43.38 -22.52
C ALA A 35 10.05 42.84 -23.08
N ASN A 36 10.18 41.52 -23.12
CA ASN A 36 10.94 40.89 -24.20
C ASN A 36 10.25 39.59 -24.63
N THR A 37 9.30 39.75 -25.57
CA THR A 37 9.03 38.73 -26.58
C THR A 37 10.34 38.46 -27.30
N MET A 38 10.92 37.29 -27.05
CA MET A 38 11.82 36.66 -28.00
C MET A 38 11.27 35.27 -28.27
N ASP A 39 10.52 35.22 -29.37
CA ASP A 39 10.39 34.05 -30.22
C ASP A 39 11.80 33.48 -30.42
N SER A 40 12.07 32.32 -29.84
CA SER A 40 13.27 31.54 -30.11
C SER A 40 12.80 30.17 -30.53
N GLU A 41 12.35 30.13 -31.78
CA GLU A 41 12.36 28.98 -32.66
C GLU A 41 13.77 28.39 -32.65
N SER A 42 14.04 27.49 -31.71
CA SER A 42 15.21 26.63 -31.76
C SER A 42 14.77 25.30 -32.33
N ASP A 43 14.92 25.20 -33.64
CA ASP A 43 15.13 23.96 -34.38
C ASP A 43 16.26 23.17 -33.71
N VAL A 44 15.88 22.33 -32.74
CA VAL A 44 16.74 21.24 -32.28
C VAL A 44 16.52 20.08 -33.23
N ASP A 45 17.42 20.07 -34.20
CA ASP A 45 17.71 18.99 -35.14
C ASP A 45 17.53 17.63 -34.46
N ARG A 46 16.56 16.88 -35.00
CA ARG A 46 16.34 15.46 -34.73
C ARG A 46 17.61 14.71 -35.08
N THR A 47 18.46 14.46 -34.10
CA THR A 47 19.49 13.43 -34.18
C THR A 47 18.78 12.07 -34.08
N LEU A 48 18.41 11.59 -35.26
CA LEU A 48 17.96 10.26 -35.56
C LEU A 48 19.14 9.31 -35.30
N VAL A 49 19.21 8.77 -34.08
CA VAL A 49 20.04 7.62 -33.75
C VAL A 49 19.26 6.38 -34.12
N ASP A 50 19.50 5.91 -35.34
CA ASP A 50 19.31 4.50 -35.71
C ASP A 50 20.27 3.67 -34.85
N GLU A 51 19.81 3.18 -33.69
CA GLU A 51 20.37 1.96 -33.10
C GLU A 51 19.53 0.77 -33.56
N GLU A 52 19.88 0.34 -34.77
CA GLU A 52 19.70 -1.01 -35.27
C GLU A 52 20.39 -1.98 -34.29
N GLY A 53 19.59 -2.62 -33.44
CA GLY A 53 20.08 -3.52 -32.39
C GLY A 53 19.11 -4.68 -32.19
N GLY A 54 19.05 -5.55 -33.19
CA GLY A 54 18.23 -6.75 -33.16
C GLY A 54 18.53 -7.64 -31.96
N ARG A 55 17.47 -8.08 -31.29
CA ARG A 55 17.43 -9.38 -30.66
C ARG A 55 16.03 -9.95 -30.79
N GLU A 56 15.83 -10.62 -31.92
CA GLU A 56 14.83 -11.65 -32.07
C GLU A 56 15.19 -12.76 -31.07
N GLU A 57 14.47 -12.82 -29.96
CA GLU A 57 14.33 -14.09 -29.23
C GLU A 57 12.89 -14.54 -29.46
N GLU A 58 12.74 -15.25 -30.57
CA GLU A 58 11.72 -16.28 -30.75
C GLU A 58 11.88 -17.29 -29.62
N GLY A 59 11.11 -17.10 -28.56
CA GLY A 59 11.00 -18.01 -27.42
C GLY A 59 9.65 -18.70 -27.46
N ALA A 60 9.65 -19.83 -28.19
CA ALA A 60 8.71 -20.95 -28.16
C ALA A 60 7.47 -20.79 -27.24
N ASP A 61 6.31 -20.71 -27.89
CA ASP A 61 5.25 -21.72 -27.76
C ASP A 61 5.57 -22.86 -26.77
N ASP A 62 5.07 -22.71 -25.54
CA ASP A 62 4.78 -23.83 -24.66
C ASP A 62 3.28 -23.77 -24.34
N GLU A 63 2.50 -24.20 -25.35
CA GLU A 63 1.11 -24.59 -25.14
C GLU A 63 1.11 -25.88 -24.32
N VAL A 64 1.15 -25.75 -23.00
CA VAL A 64 0.81 -26.86 -22.11
C VAL A 64 -0.71 -26.90 -21.97
N GLU A 65 -1.34 -27.58 -22.92
CA GLU A 65 -2.62 -28.21 -22.67
C GLU A 65 -2.42 -29.37 -21.69
N GLU A 66 -2.65 -29.15 -20.40
CA GLU A 66 -3.05 -30.24 -19.52
C GLU A 66 -4.55 -30.15 -19.27
N GLU A 67 -5.28 -30.80 -20.18
CA GLU A 67 -6.53 -31.47 -19.85
C GLU A 67 -6.25 -32.57 -18.81
N GLY A 68 -6.93 -32.49 -17.67
CA GLY A 68 -6.96 -33.55 -16.64
C GLY A 68 -7.79 -33.06 -15.47
N ASN A 69 -9.12 -33.17 -15.54
CA ASN A 69 -9.87 -34.34 -15.08
C ASN A 69 -9.59 -34.69 -13.61
N ASP A 70 -10.20 -33.93 -12.71
CA ASP A 70 -10.68 -34.49 -11.46
C ASP A 70 -12.18 -34.16 -11.38
N GLU A 71 -12.97 -35.08 -11.93
CA GLU A 71 -14.36 -35.28 -11.55
C GLU A 71 -14.32 -35.57 -10.04
N GLU A 72 -14.58 -34.56 -9.20
CA GLU A 72 -14.79 -34.81 -7.80
C GLU A 72 -16.01 -35.70 -7.66
N GLU A 73 -15.74 -36.97 -7.38
CA GLU A 73 -16.68 -37.96 -6.94
C GLU A 73 -17.56 -37.31 -5.87
N ASP A 74 -18.85 -37.18 -6.16
CA ASP A 74 -19.88 -36.93 -5.17
C ASP A 74 -19.80 -38.04 -4.12
N GLU A 75 -18.95 -37.85 -3.10
CA GLU A 75 -18.95 -38.67 -1.91
C GLU A 75 -20.34 -38.53 -1.29
N ASP A 76 -21.14 -39.56 -1.49
CA ASP A 76 -22.45 -39.79 -0.92
C ASP A 76 -22.32 -39.77 0.61
N VAL A 77 -22.30 -38.57 1.20
CA VAL A 77 -22.14 -38.38 2.64
C VAL A 77 -23.39 -38.97 3.29
N PRO A 78 -23.28 -40.06 4.06
CA PRO A 78 -24.44 -40.74 4.59
C PRO A 78 -25.25 -39.78 5.48
N PRO A 79 -26.59 -39.69 5.30
CA PRO A 79 -27.44 -38.66 5.92
C PRO A 79 -27.52 -38.74 7.45
N GLU A 80 -26.86 -39.70 8.09
CA GLU A 80 -26.87 -39.88 9.54
C GLU A 80 -25.92 -38.93 10.30
N PHE A 81 -24.93 -38.30 9.63
CA PHE A 81 -24.02 -37.36 10.30
C PHE A 81 -24.60 -35.94 10.48
N ALA A 82 -25.63 -35.57 9.72
CA ALA A 82 -26.21 -34.22 9.75
C ALA A 82 -26.96 -33.88 11.06
N ASN A 83 -27.24 -34.86 11.92
CA ASN A 83 -28.02 -34.65 13.15
C ASN A 83 -27.18 -34.39 14.41
N PHE A 84 -25.86 -34.60 14.37
CA PHE A 84 -25.00 -34.41 15.56
C PHE A 84 -24.60 -32.96 15.82
N LEU A 85 -24.76 -32.07 14.84
CA LEU A 85 -24.47 -30.64 14.97
C LEU A 85 -25.72 -29.79 15.14
N ARG A 86 -26.88 -30.40 15.44
CA ARG A 86 -28.08 -29.62 15.80
C ARG A 86 -27.85 -29.01 17.18
N PRO A 87 -27.56 -27.70 17.29
CA PRO A 87 -27.33 -27.08 18.58
C PRO A 87 -28.64 -27.20 19.36
N ALA A 88 -28.58 -27.79 20.56
CA ALA A 88 -29.72 -27.82 21.45
C ALA A 88 -30.20 -26.38 21.65
N ALA A 89 -31.46 -26.11 21.26
CA ALA A 89 -32.07 -24.80 21.39
C ALA A 89 -32.07 -24.40 22.87
N THR A 90 -31.08 -23.60 23.26
CA THR A 90 -30.97 -22.99 24.57
C THR A 90 -32.13 -22.00 24.72
N PRO A 91 -32.84 -22.01 25.87
CA PRO A 91 -33.95 -21.11 26.11
C PRO A 91 -33.48 -19.66 25.98
N ALA A 92 -34.29 -18.85 25.28
CA ALA A 92 -34.05 -17.45 24.97
C ALA A 92 -33.75 -16.64 26.24
N ALA A 93 -32.47 -16.50 26.56
CA ALA A 93 -31.98 -15.53 27.51
C ALA A 93 -32.21 -14.15 26.89
N ALA A 94 -32.83 -13.25 27.64
CA ALA A 94 -33.12 -11.88 27.26
C ALA A 94 -31.91 -11.27 26.54
N ALA A 95 -32.12 -10.86 25.29
CA ALA A 95 -31.08 -10.36 24.42
C ALA A 95 -30.31 -9.26 25.15
N PRO A 96 -28.98 -9.39 25.34
CA PRO A 96 -28.19 -8.30 25.87
C PRO A 96 -28.41 -7.12 24.93
N ASN A 97 -28.77 -5.97 25.52
CA ASN A 97 -28.93 -4.71 24.82
C ASN A 97 -27.62 -4.46 24.06
N VAL A 98 -27.59 -4.80 22.77
CA VAL A 98 -26.41 -4.65 21.94
C VAL A 98 -26.26 -3.16 21.78
N PHE A 99 -25.35 -2.58 22.56
CA PHE A 99 -24.92 -1.21 22.41
C PHE A 99 -24.33 -1.11 21.00
N MET A 100 -25.16 -0.77 20.01
CA MET A 100 -24.70 -0.43 18.68
C MET A 100 -23.78 0.77 18.88
N PRO A 101 -22.45 0.62 18.67
CA PRO A 101 -21.60 1.78 18.64
C PRO A 101 -22.17 2.73 17.57
N PRO A 102 -22.13 4.06 17.80
CA PRO A 102 -22.64 5.03 16.85
C PRO A 102 -22.06 4.73 15.46
N PRO A 103 -22.87 4.84 14.39
CA PRO A 103 -22.44 4.50 13.05
C PRO A 103 -21.20 5.29 12.68
N ASN A 104 -20.11 4.53 12.54
CA ASN A 104 -18.93 4.77 11.75
C ASN A 104 -18.28 6.14 11.90
N THR A 105 -17.11 6.12 12.54
CA THR A 105 -15.98 6.96 12.13
C THR A 105 -15.90 7.07 10.60
N PRO A 106 -15.49 8.22 10.05
CA PRO A 106 -15.33 8.39 8.61
C PRO A 106 -14.51 7.23 8.05
N ASN A 107 -14.82 6.81 6.82
CA ASN A 107 -14.24 5.65 6.14
C ASN A 107 -12.77 5.93 5.75
N MET A 108 -12.00 6.52 6.67
CA MET A 108 -10.62 6.91 6.52
C MET A 108 -9.73 5.69 6.63
N LEU A 109 -8.64 5.74 5.88
CA LEU A 109 -7.65 4.70 5.85
C LEU A 109 -6.91 4.55 7.20
N ILE A 110 -6.70 5.66 7.91
CA ILE A 110 -6.18 5.67 9.28
C ILE A 110 -7.36 5.76 10.26
N PRO A 111 -7.64 4.69 11.03
CA PRO A 111 -8.77 4.70 11.95
C PRO A 111 -8.50 5.60 13.17
N HIS A 112 -9.46 6.45 13.51
CA HIS A 112 -9.45 7.21 14.76
C HIS A 112 -9.47 6.24 15.96
N PRO A 113 -8.67 6.44 17.04
CA PRO A 113 -7.90 7.64 17.40
C PRO A 113 -6.42 7.62 17.01
N ARG A 114 -6.01 6.77 16.06
CA ARG A 114 -4.58 6.63 15.72
C ARG A 114 -4.05 7.87 15.01
N ILE A 115 -2.77 8.15 15.24
CA ILE A 115 -2.01 9.23 14.62
C ILE A 115 -1.15 8.61 13.50
N PRO A 116 -0.97 9.30 12.35
CA PRO A 116 -0.03 8.88 11.33
C PRO A 116 1.35 8.57 11.92
N GLY A 117 1.97 7.50 11.43
CA GLY A 117 3.34 7.13 11.81
C GLY A 117 4.39 8.07 11.19
N PRO A 118 5.68 7.72 11.30
CA PRO A 118 6.76 8.45 10.63
C PRO A 118 6.51 8.58 9.13
N ASP A 119 6.88 9.73 8.57
CA ASP A 119 6.74 10.00 7.13
C ASP A 119 7.80 9.21 6.34
N LEU A 120 7.34 8.33 5.47
CA LEU A 120 8.16 7.44 4.62
C LEU A 120 7.80 7.69 3.16
N CYS A 121 8.69 7.38 2.22
CA CYS A 121 8.27 7.29 0.83
C CYS A 121 7.40 6.02 0.64
N ILE A 122 6.57 6.00 -0.42
CA ILE A 122 5.68 4.85 -0.68
C ILE A 122 6.48 3.56 -0.91
N GLU A 123 7.63 3.64 -1.55
CA GLU A 123 8.50 2.49 -1.82
C GLU A 123 9.04 1.86 -0.54
N ASP A 124 9.59 2.69 0.34
CA ASP A 124 10.08 2.25 1.66
C ASP A 124 8.94 1.68 2.49
N PHE A 125 7.75 2.29 2.44
CA PHE A 125 6.57 1.78 3.15
C PHE A 125 6.15 0.41 2.63
N CYS A 126 5.97 0.24 1.32
CA CYS A 126 5.59 -1.04 0.73
C CYS A 126 6.62 -2.13 1.02
N SER A 127 7.92 -1.81 0.90
CA SER A 127 8.99 -2.76 1.23
C SER A 127 9.04 -3.10 2.72
N LEU A 128 8.83 -2.13 3.62
CA LEU A 128 8.91 -2.34 5.07
C LEU A 128 7.79 -3.24 5.60
N TYR A 129 6.60 -3.15 4.99
CA TYR A 129 5.42 -3.94 5.39
C TYR A 129 5.14 -5.13 4.47
N ASN A 130 6.07 -5.47 3.56
CA ASN A 130 5.94 -6.55 2.58
C ASN A 130 4.62 -6.49 1.79
N LEU A 131 4.22 -5.29 1.36
CA LEU A 131 3.05 -5.12 0.51
C LEU A 131 3.38 -5.55 -0.92
N ASP A 132 2.37 -6.06 -1.62
CA ASP A 132 2.48 -6.46 -3.02
C ASP A 132 2.96 -5.29 -3.92
N THR A 133 3.72 -5.62 -4.97
CA THR A 133 4.20 -4.64 -5.94
C THR A 133 3.06 -3.90 -6.63
N ASP A 134 1.92 -4.55 -6.85
CA ASP A 134 0.73 -3.96 -7.47
C ASP A 134 0.14 -2.84 -6.61
N ILE A 135 0.22 -2.97 -5.28
CA ILE A 135 -0.22 -1.93 -4.33
C ILE A 135 0.70 -0.71 -4.46
N CYS A 136 2.02 -0.95 -4.52
CA CYS A 136 3.02 0.11 -4.65
C CYS A 136 2.84 0.88 -5.97
N ASP A 137 2.68 0.16 -7.08
CA ASP A 137 2.56 0.74 -8.41
C ASP A 137 1.29 1.56 -8.59
N ARG A 138 0.16 1.12 -8.02
CA ARG A 138 -1.09 1.92 -8.01
C ARG A 138 -0.91 3.24 -7.27
N PHE A 139 -0.25 3.23 -6.10
CA PHE A 139 0.04 4.47 -5.40
C PHE A 139 0.93 5.41 -6.23
N LYS A 140 1.95 4.89 -6.90
CA LYS A 140 2.81 5.68 -7.80
C LYS A 140 2.05 6.24 -9.00
N GLN A 141 1.15 5.45 -9.60
CA GLN A 141 0.29 5.87 -10.71
C GLN A 141 -0.58 7.07 -10.32
N HIS A 142 -1.13 7.05 -9.12
CA HIS A 142 -1.92 8.14 -8.53
C HIS A 142 -1.08 9.24 -7.86
N LYS A 143 0.24 9.27 -8.12
CA LYS A 143 1.18 10.31 -7.65
C LYS A 143 1.29 10.42 -6.12
N PHE A 144 0.98 9.36 -5.39
CA PHE A 144 1.32 9.28 -3.96
C PHE A 144 2.82 9.09 -3.81
N LYS A 145 3.47 10.07 -3.17
CA LYS A 145 4.94 10.05 -2.94
C LYS A 145 5.32 9.68 -1.51
N ARG A 146 4.48 10.02 -0.53
CA ARG A 146 4.78 9.86 0.90
C ARG A 146 3.58 9.37 1.69
N THR A 147 3.84 8.68 2.80
CA THR A 147 2.81 8.11 3.68
C THR A 147 2.01 9.17 4.45
N THR A 148 2.51 10.40 4.57
CA THR A 148 1.75 11.54 5.10
C THR A 148 0.44 11.82 4.36
N ALA A 149 0.31 11.41 3.10
CA ALA A 149 -0.92 11.54 2.33
C ALA A 149 -2.03 10.60 2.83
N PHE A 150 -1.70 9.46 3.45
CA PHE A 150 -2.68 8.46 3.91
C PHE A 150 -3.68 8.99 4.95
N LYS A 151 -3.35 10.10 5.64
CA LYS A 151 -4.27 10.75 6.58
C LYS A 151 -5.48 11.41 5.91
N PHE A 152 -5.41 11.62 4.59
CA PHE A 152 -6.47 12.22 3.80
C PHE A 152 -7.19 11.21 2.91
N VAL A 153 -6.71 9.96 2.85
CA VAL A 153 -7.24 8.93 1.96
C VAL A 153 -8.41 8.21 2.62
N GLU A 154 -9.51 8.13 1.91
CA GLU A 154 -10.68 7.32 2.25
C GLU A 154 -10.63 5.95 1.57
N VAL A 155 -11.27 4.97 2.21
CA VAL A 155 -11.36 3.59 1.70
C VAL A 155 -12.19 3.55 0.41
N ASP A 156 -13.12 4.48 0.21
CA ASP A 156 -13.86 4.58 -1.05
C ASP A 156 -12.97 5.12 -2.18
N GLU A 157 -12.09 6.08 -1.90
CA GLU A 157 -11.06 6.52 -2.88
C GLU A 157 -10.11 5.38 -3.25
N LEU A 158 -9.75 4.50 -2.32
CA LEU A 158 -8.98 3.29 -2.64
C LEU A 158 -9.71 2.39 -3.65
N LYS A 159 -11.03 2.23 -3.51
CA LYS A 159 -11.81 1.44 -4.48
C LYS A 159 -11.85 2.13 -5.85
N GLU A 160 -11.92 3.46 -5.88
CA GLU A 160 -11.89 4.24 -7.12
C GLU A 160 -10.53 4.16 -7.83
N MET A 161 -9.44 4.02 -7.07
CA MET A 161 -8.09 3.70 -7.58
C MET A 161 -7.94 2.23 -8.03
N GLY A 162 -9.01 1.44 -7.96
CA GLY A 162 -9.06 0.07 -8.45
C GLY A 162 -8.49 -0.96 -7.48
N PHE A 163 -8.26 -0.63 -6.21
CA PHE A 163 -7.80 -1.63 -5.23
C PHE A 163 -8.87 -2.69 -4.96
N LEU A 164 -8.44 -3.96 -4.92
CA LEU A 164 -9.26 -5.09 -4.54
C LEU A 164 -9.51 -5.12 -3.03
N ARG A 165 -10.58 -5.80 -2.60
CA ARG A 165 -10.92 -5.89 -1.17
C ARG A 165 -9.81 -6.51 -0.31
N GLY A 166 -9.09 -7.49 -0.86
CA GLY A 166 -7.95 -8.14 -0.20
C GLY A 166 -6.79 -7.16 0.01
N GLU A 167 -6.40 -6.44 -1.03
CA GLU A 167 -5.35 -5.42 -0.99
C GLU A 167 -5.68 -4.29 0.00
N ILE A 168 -6.93 -3.83 0.02
CA ILE A 168 -7.40 -2.83 1.00
C ILE A 168 -7.29 -3.37 2.43
N ALA A 169 -7.60 -4.65 2.66
CA ALA A 169 -7.49 -5.26 3.97
C ALA A 169 -6.03 -5.35 4.42
N GLU A 170 -5.13 -5.79 3.53
CA GLU A 170 -3.69 -5.85 3.78
C GLU A 170 -3.09 -4.48 4.07
N LEU A 171 -3.44 -3.47 3.26
CA LEU A 171 -3.05 -2.08 3.49
C LEU A 171 -3.54 -1.55 4.84
N LYS A 172 -4.78 -1.86 5.24
CA LYS A 172 -5.31 -1.49 6.57
C LYS A 172 -4.53 -2.15 7.70
N VAL A 173 -4.10 -3.40 7.52
CA VAL A 173 -3.24 -4.10 8.49
C VAL A 173 -1.89 -3.39 8.60
N ALA A 174 -1.22 -3.13 7.47
CA ALA A 174 0.06 -2.41 7.44
C ALA A 174 -0.02 -1.03 8.10
N ILE A 175 -1.07 -0.26 7.80
CA ILE A 175 -1.32 1.05 8.42
C ILE A 175 -1.65 0.92 9.90
N GLY A 176 -2.31 -0.16 10.32
CA GLY A 176 -2.52 -0.50 11.72
C GLY A 176 -1.22 -0.80 12.49
N VAL A 177 -0.17 -1.27 11.82
CA VAL A 177 1.15 -1.48 12.44
C VAL A 177 1.98 -0.18 12.40
N TRP A 178 1.92 0.56 11.29
CA TRP A 178 2.67 1.80 11.10
C TRP A 178 2.16 2.96 11.96
N SER A 179 0.84 3.10 12.10
CA SER A 179 0.22 4.19 12.86
C SER A 179 0.40 4.02 14.36
N GLN A 180 0.51 5.15 15.05
CA GLN A 180 0.75 5.19 16.49
C GLN A 180 -0.55 5.43 17.24
N LEU A 181 -0.70 4.80 18.41
CA LEU A 181 -1.74 5.19 19.36
C LEU A 181 -1.28 6.46 20.09
N PRO A 182 -2.14 7.49 20.22
CA PRO A 182 -1.84 8.62 21.08
C PRO A 182 -1.61 8.09 22.49
N LEU A 183 -0.41 8.31 23.03
CA LEU A 183 -0.16 8.07 24.45
C LEU A 183 -1.05 9.06 25.22
N ALA A 184 -2.06 8.54 25.91
CA ALA A 184 -2.85 9.33 26.84
C ALA A 184 -1.91 9.79 27.96
N LEU A 185 -1.51 11.07 27.91
CA LEU A 185 -0.73 11.76 28.93
C LEU A 185 -1.61 12.17 30.11
#